data_AF-A0A936RPW0-F1
#
_entry.id   AF-A0A936RPW0-F1
#
_cell.length_a   1.000
_cell.length_b   1.000
_cell.length_c   1.000
_cell.angle_alpha   90.00
_cell.angle_beta   90.00
_cell.angle_gamma   90.00
#
_symmetry.space_group_name_H-M   'P 1'
#
loop_
_entity.id
_entity.type
_entity.pdbx_description
1 polymer ?
#
loop_
_entity_poly.entity_id
_entity_poly.type
_entity_poly.pdbx_seq_one_letter_code
_entity_poly.pdbx_strand_id
1 'polypeptide(L)'
;MDKIASTLFGKTRQAVLAWLMQSPGEKYYVRELARLTGISPGTVKYELDNLAEADLVTRVKDGNRVVYQANTYSPVHEELRSIVSKTSGIPLAIGKVLNRFGKKIERAFIYGSMAKGTNQSRSDVDLLVVGEVPFATLVSSLAPLERAIRREINVRLIARQEFAEKLRKRDRFLSGLMKGPLIPVIGEAR
;
A
#
# COMPACT_ATOMS: atom_id res chain seq x y z
N MET A 1 -5.13 -8.12 9.80
CA MET A 1 -4.90 -6.68 9.60
C MET A 1 -3.63 -6.30 10.32
N ASP A 2 -2.99 -5.19 9.95
CA ASP A 2 -1.86 -4.64 10.69
C ASP A 2 -2.29 -4.15 12.09
N LYS A 3 -1.43 -4.37 13.09
CA LYS A 3 -1.75 -4.07 14.49
C LYS A 3 -1.81 -2.56 14.74
N ILE A 4 -0.88 -1.78 14.17
CA ILE A 4 -0.80 -0.33 14.34
C ILE A 4 -2.08 0.32 13.80
N ALA A 5 -2.44 0.03 12.54
CA ALA A 5 -3.67 0.60 11.98
C ALA A 5 -4.94 0.11 12.67
N SER A 6 -5.00 -1.15 13.10
CA SER A 6 -6.17 -1.65 13.82
C SER A 6 -6.34 -0.97 15.18
N THR A 7 -5.26 -0.55 15.83
CA THR A 7 -5.28 0.22 17.09
C THR A 7 -5.63 1.69 16.85
N LEU A 8 -5.08 2.33 15.81
CA LEU A 8 -5.34 3.74 15.52
C LEU A 8 -6.75 3.99 14.98
N PHE A 9 -7.27 3.08 14.15
CA PHE A 9 -8.49 3.33 13.37
C PHE A 9 -9.62 2.34 13.68
N GLY A 10 -9.32 1.17 14.25
CA GLY A 10 -10.28 0.07 14.31
C GLY A 10 -10.44 -0.63 12.96
N LYS A 11 -11.04 -1.83 12.99
CA LYS A 11 -11.08 -2.75 11.82
C LYS A 11 -11.85 -2.17 10.63
N THR A 12 -13.00 -1.55 10.87
CA THR A 12 -13.88 -1.03 9.81
C THR A 12 -13.23 0.16 9.11
N ARG A 13 -12.85 1.19 9.88
CA ARG A 13 -12.19 2.38 9.35
C ARG A 13 -10.91 2.04 8.61
N GLN A 14 -10.08 1.15 9.16
CA GLN A 14 -8.88 0.67 8.46
C GLN A 14 -9.22 0.07 7.09
N ALA A 15 -10.23 -0.80 7.00
CA ALA A 15 -10.62 -1.42 5.75
C ALA A 15 -11.16 -0.40 4.73
N VAL A 16 -11.99 0.55 5.16
CA VAL A 16 -12.54 1.61 4.31
C VAL A 16 -11.43 2.55 3.83
N LEU A 17 -10.59 3.03 4.73
CA LEU A 17 -9.47 3.93 4.40
C LEU A 17 -8.45 3.25 3.48
N ALA A 18 -8.20 1.95 3.63
CA ALA A 18 -7.31 1.20 2.75
C ALA A 18 -7.71 1.31 1.27
N TRP A 19 -9.01 1.33 0.96
CA TRP A 19 -9.51 1.50 -0.39
C TRP A 19 -9.47 2.97 -0.83
N LEU A 20 -10.03 3.87 -0.02
CA LEU A 20 -10.13 5.29 -0.37
C LEU A 20 -8.76 5.97 -0.54
N MET A 21 -7.78 5.63 0.30
CA MET A 21 -6.45 6.27 0.27
C MET A 21 -5.51 5.65 -0.75
N GLN A 22 -5.75 4.41 -1.17
CA GLN A 22 -4.95 3.77 -2.22
C GLN A 22 -5.19 4.43 -3.60
N SER A 23 -6.43 4.84 -3.84
CA SER A 23 -6.84 5.53 -5.06
C SER A 23 -7.70 6.77 -4.73
N PRO A 24 -7.10 7.88 -4.27
CA PRO A 24 -7.86 9.04 -3.79
C PRO A 24 -8.81 9.67 -4.83
N GLY A 25 -8.50 9.52 -6.12
CA GLY A 25 -9.33 10.00 -7.22
C GLY A 25 -10.51 9.09 -7.59
N GLU A 26 -10.58 7.88 -7.05
CA GLU A 26 -11.66 6.93 -7.37
C GLU A 26 -12.90 7.21 -6.50
N LYS A 27 -14.07 7.02 -7.09
CA LYS A 27 -15.37 7.18 -6.41
C LYS A 27 -15.96 5.81 -6.13
N TYR A 28 -16.46 5.62 -4.91
CA TYR A 28 -17.01 4.35 -4.48
C TYR A 28 -18.43 4.47 -3.97
N TYR A 29 -19.24 3.47 -4.28
CA TYR A 29 -20.56 3.30 -3.66
C TYR A 29 -20.45 2.48 -2.36
N VAL A 30 -21.36 2.70 -1.41
CA VAL A 30 -21.42 1.94 -0.15
C VAL A 30 -21.44 0.43 -0.40
N ARG A 31 -22.31 -0.05 -1.31
CA ARG A 31 -22.45 -1.49 -1.61
C ARG A 31 -21.20 -2.07 -2.28
N GLU A 32 -20.49 -1.26 -3.04
CA GLU A 32 -19.23 -1.67 -3.66
C GLU A 32 -18.15 -1.84 -2.60
N LEU A 33 -17.95 -0.85 -1.72
CA LEU A 33 -17.00 -0.95 -0.62
C LEU A 33 -17.36 -2.08 0.35
N ALA A 34 -18.63 -2.31 0.63
CA ALA A 34 -19.10 -3.44 1.43
C ALA A 34 -18.63 -4.78 0.84
N ARG A 35 -18.78 -4.97 -0.48
CA ARG A 35 -18.29 -6.17 -1.18
C ARG A 35 -16.77 -6.27 -1.16
N LEU A 36 -16.05 -5.16 -1.37
CA LEU A 36 -14.58 -5.13 -1.39
C LEU A 36 -13.96 -5.39 0.00
N THR A 37 -14.63 -4.95 1.06
CA THR A 37 -14.15 -5.10 2.45
C THR A 37 -14.70 -6.33 3.16
N GLY A 38 -15.78 -6.92 2.66
CA GLY A 38 -16.50 -7.99 3.34
C GLY A 38 -17.30 -7.52 4.57
N ILE A 39 -17.52 -6.21 4.71
CA ILE A 39 -18.23 -5.60 5.85
C ILE A 39 -19.68 -5.28 5.45
N SER A 40 -20.61 -5.33 6.40
CA SER A 40 -22.02 -5.03 6.13
C SER A 40 -22.21 -3.62 5.52
N PRO A 41 -23.15 -3.42 4.58
CA PRO A 41 -23.40 -2.11 3.99
C PRO A 41 -23.77 -1.04 5.02
N GLY A 42 -24.50 -1.40 6.08
CA GLY A 42 -24.88 -0.45 7.14
C GLY A 42 -23.68 0.04 7.92
N THR A 43 -22.76 -0.86 8.29
CA THR A 43 -21.52 -0.52 8.99
C THR A 43 -20.59 0.31 8.11
N VAL A 44 -20.46 -0.03 6.82
CA VAL A 44 -19.67 0.76 5.87
C VAL A 44 -20.27 2.16 5.68
N LYS A 45 -21.59 2.26 5.54
CA LYS A 45 -22.28 3.56 5.42
C LYS A 45 -22.02 4.43 6.65
N TYR A 46 -22.21 3.87 7.84
CA TYR A 46 -21.98 4.60 9.09
C TYR A 46 -20.54 5.12 9.19
N GLU A 47 -19.55 4.29 8.84
CA GLU A 47 -18.15 4.72 8.83
C GLU A 47 -17.88 5.81 7.79
N LEU A 48 -18.43 5.67 6.58
CA LEU A 48 -18.26 6.66 5.51
C LEU A 48 -18.92 8.00 5.86
N ASP A 49 -20.07 7.99 6.52
CA ASP A 49 -20.74 9.19 6.99
C ASP A 49 -19.90 9.88 8.09
N ASN A 50 -19.38 9.13 9.08
CA ASN A 50 -18.47 9.68 10.09
C ASN A 50 -17.20 10.30 9.48
N LEU A 51 -16.59 9.63 8.50
CA LEU A 51 -15.40 10.15 7.81
C LEU A 51 -15.71 11.41 6.98
N ALA A 52 -16.93 11.52 6.45
CA ALA A 52 -17.38 12.70 5.73
C ALA A 52 -17.68 13.88 6.66
N GLU A 53 -18.28 13.63 7.83
CA GLU A 53 -18.46 14.65 8.87
C GLU A 53 -17.13 15.22 9.38
N ALA A 54 -16.05 14.43 9.34
CA ALA A 54 -14.70 14.84 9.70
C ALA A 54 -13.89 15.43 8.53
N ASP A 55 -14.51 15.70 7.38
CA ASP A 55 -13.87 16.20 6.16
C ASP A 55 -12.69 15.34 5.62
N LEU A 56 -12.63 14.06 5.99
CA LEU A 56 -11.61 13.12 5.48
C LEU A 56 -12.03 12.48 4.15
N VAL A 57 -13.34 12.45 3.88
CA VAL A 57 -13.97 11.84 2.71
C VAL A 57 -15.04 12.79 2.19
N THR A 58 -15.12 12.98 0.87
CA THR A 58 -16.22 13.74 0.27
C THR A 58 -17.41 12.83 0.00
N ARG A 59 -18.62 13.36 0.20
CA ARG A 59 -19.88 12.68 -0.05
C ARG A 59 -20.67 13.45 -1.11
N VAL A 60 -20.77 12.90 -2.31
CA VAL A 60 -21.43 13.57 -3.44
C VAL A 60 -22.65 12.76 -3.88
N LYS A 61 -23.75 13.47 -4.14
CA LYS A 61 -24.95 12.85 -4.72
C LYS A 61 -24.72 12.66 -6.23
N ASP A 62 -24.83 11.42 -6.69
CA ASP A 62 -24.73 11.02 -8.09
C ASP A 62 -26.09 10.43 -8.52
N GLY A 63 -26.93 11.30 -9.07
CA GLY A 63 -28.35 11.01 -9.34
C GLY A 63 -29.11 10.61 -8.07
N ASN A 64 -29.64 9.38 -8.04
CA ASN A 64 -30.34 8.82 -6.88
C ASN A 64 -29.41 8.07 -5.91
N ARG A 65 -28.10 8.06 -6.17
CA ARG A 65 -27.11 7.37 -5.36
C ARG A 65 -26.15 8.36 -4.73
N VAL A 66 -25.37 7.88 -3.77
CA VAL A 66 -24.32 8.64 -3.11
C VAL A 66 -23.01 7.92 -3.35
N VAL A 67 -22.00 8.68 -3.75
CA VAL A 67 -20.64 8.22 -3.93
C VAL A 67 -19.74 8.91 -2.91
N TYR A 68 -18.71 8.18 -2.49
CA TYR A 68 -17.71 8.62 -1.54
C TYR A 68 -16.32 8.57 -2.18
N GLN A 69 -15.48 9.55 -1.86
CA GLN A 69 -14.13 9.68 -2.39
C GLN A 69 -13.22 10.27 -1.30
N ALA A 70 -11.94 9.92 -1.28
CA ALA A 70 -11.02 10.56 -0.35
C ALA A 70 -10.97 12.08 -0.57
N ASN A 71 -11.04 12.87 0.50
CA ASN A 71 -10.90 14.32 0.38
C ASN A 71 -9.41 14.69 0.30
N THR A 72 -8.89 14.90 -0.91
CA THR A 72 -7.48 15.32 -1.11
C THR A 72 -7.21 16.75 -0.65
N TYR A 73 -8.26 17.53 -0.36
CA TYR A 73 -8.14 18.88 0.21
C TYR A 73 -8.12 18.88 1.75
N SER A 74 -8.32 17.72 2.39
CA SER A 74 -8.22 17.59 3.84
C SER A 74 -6.79 17.92 4.30
N PRO A 75 -6.61 18.73 5.37
CA PRO A 75 -5.28 19.12 5.85
C PRO A 75 -4.44 17.93 6.34
N VAL A 76 -5.06 16.79 6.62
CA VAL A 76 -4.39 15.56 7.08
C VAL A 76 -4.37 14.45 6.02
N HIS A 77 -4.69 14.78 4.76
CA HIS A 77 -4.81 13.78 3.69
C HIS A 77 -3.51 13.00 3.50
N GLU A 78 -2.37 13.69 3.38
CA GLU A 78 -1.09 13.06 3.10
C GLU A 78 -0.59 12.21 4.27
N GLU A 79 -0.79 12.66 5.50
CA GLU A 79 -0.47 11.91 6.71
C GLU A 79 -1.31 10.64 6.79
N LEU A 80 -2.63 10.76 6.60
CA LEU A 80 -3.55 9.62 6.65
C LEU A 80 -3.22 8.62 5.55
N ARG A 81 -2.98 9.11 4.33
CA ARG A 81 -2.56 8.30 3.19
C ARG A 81 -1.22 7.60 3.45
N SER A 82 -0.25 8.28 4.07
CA SER A 82 1.03 7.67 4.44
C SER A 82 0.86 6.58 5.50
N ILE A 83 0.05 6.81 6.54
CA ILE A 83 -0.21 5.80 7.56
C ILE A 83 -0.87 4.58 6.92
N VAL A 84 -1.93 4.79 6.12
CA VAL A 84 -2.69 3.71 5.49
C VAL A 84 -1.82 2.91 4.51
N SER A 85 -1.01 3.57 3.68
CA SER A 85 -0.11 2.88 2.75
C SER A 85 0.95 2.03 3.46
N LYS A 86 1.45 2.46 4.62
CA LYS A 86 2.42 1.69 5.42
C LYS A 86 1.79 0.54 6.21
N THR A 87 0.50 0.63 6.52
CA THR A 87 -0.18 -0.30 7.44
C THR A 87 -1.23 -1.18 6.75
N SER A 88 -1.56 -0.93 5.48
CA SER A 88 -2.63 -1.61 4.78
C SER A 88 -2.31 -1.83 3.30
N GLY A 89 -3.01 -2.76 2.65
CA GLY A 89 -2.92 -2.98 1.20
C GLY A 89 -1.71 -3.80 0.73
N ILE A 90 -1.17 -3.41 -0.43
CA ILE A 90 -0.13 -4.15 -1.17
C ILE A 90 1.16 -4.32 -0.36
N PRO A 91 1.71 -3.28 0.32
CA PRO A 91 2.93 -3.44 1.13
C PRO A 91 2.80 -4.51 2.22
N LEU A 92 1.69 -4.51 2.95
CA LEU A 92 1.42 -5.52 3.98
C LEU A 92 1.25 -6.93 3.37
N ALA A 93 0.59 -7.03 2.21
CA ALA A 93 0.39 -8.30 1.53
C ALA A 93 1.72 -8.89 1.02
N ILE A 94 2.57 -8.05 0.43
CA ILE A 94 3.94 -8.43 0.03
C ILE A 94 4.73 -8.84 1.27
N GLY A 95 4.69 -8.06 2.35
CA GLY A 95 5.40 -8.37 3.60
C GLY A 95 5.04 -9.76 4.16
N LYS A 96 3.76 -10.16 4.12
CA LYS A 96 3.34 -11.52 4.51
C LYS A 96 3.95 -12.63 3.65
N VAL A 97 4.13 -12.39 2.36
CA VAL A 97 4.80 -13.34 1.46
C VAL A 97 6.30 -13.38 1.79
N LEU A 98 6.94 -12.22 1.87
CA LEU A 98 8.39 -12.11 2.10
C LEU A 98 8.82 -12.65 3.47
N ASN A 99 7.99 -12.49 4.51
CA ASN A 99 8.26 -13.02 5.85
C ASN A 99 8.45 -14.54 5.88
N ARG A 100 7.94 -15.29 4.89
CA ARG A 100 8.14 -16.74 4.77
C ARG A 100 9.58 -17.12 4.46
N PHE A 101 10.36 -16.20 3.90
CA PHE A 101 11.79 -16.39 3.62
C PHE A 101 12.66 -16.13 4.85
N GLY A 102 12.09 -15.61 5.94
CA GLY A 102 12.80 -15.35 7.20
C GLY A 102 14.03 -14.47 6.99
N LYS A 103 15.14 -14.85 7.65
CA LYS A 103 16.41 -14.09 7.61
C LYS A 103 17.09 -14.03 6.25
N LYS A 104 16.62 -14.78 5.24
CA LYS A 104 17.18 -14.73 3.89
C LYS A 104 16.87 -13.43 3.16
N ILE A 105 15.81 -12.73 3.58
CA ILE A 105 15.50 -11.37 3.11
C ILE A 105 15.75 -10.44 4.28
N GLU A 106 16.73 -9.55 4.14
CA GLU A 106 17.07 -8.58 5.19
C GLU A 106 16.23 -7.32 5.08
N ARG A 107 16.00 -6.83 3.86
CA ARG A 107 15.25 -5.60 3.62
C ARG A 107 14.42 -5.71 2.37
N ALA A 108 13.27 -5.06 2.37
CA ALA A 108 12.45 -4.91 1.17
C ALA A 108 11.74 -3.56 1.18
N PHE A 109 11.70 -2.91 0.02
CA PHE A 109 11.13 -1.57 -0.15
C PHE A 109 10.29 -1.52 -1.41
N ILE A 110 9.11 -0.93 -1.31
CA ILE A 110 8.36 -0.49 -2.48
C ILE A 110 8.80 0.94 -2.81
N TYR A 111 9.10 1.17 -4.08
CA TYR A 111 9.51 2.48 -4.59
C TYR A 111 8.61 2.90 -5.76
N GLY A 112 9.03 3.93 -6.51
CA GLY A 112 8.33 4.34 -7.73
C GLY A 112 7.02 5.08 -7.46
N SER A 113 6.06 4.93 -8.37
CA SER A 113 4.79 5.67 -8.35
C SER A 113 3.97 5.38 -7.09
N MET A 114 4.01 4.13 -6.57
CA MET A 114 3.31 3.75 -5.34
C MET A 114 3.84 4.50 -4.13
N ALA A 115 5.16 4.57 -3.98
CA ALA A 115 5.79 5.30 -2.88
C ALA A 115 5.63 6.81 -3.02
N LYS A 116 5.62 7.35 -4.25
CA LYS A 116 5.37 8.78 -4.54
C LYS A 116 3.90 9.18 -4.43
N GLY A 117 3.00 8.22 -4.40
CA GLY A 117 1.56 8.45 -4.37
C GLY A 117 0.89 8.85 -5.68
N THR A 118 1.64 8.87 -6.78
CA THR A 118 1.15 9.16 -8.14
C THR A 118 0.71 7.88 -8.89
N ASN A 119 0.50 6.80 -8.15
CA ASN A 119 0.18 5.49 -8.68
C ASN A 119 -1.28 5.44 -9.14
N GLN A 120 -1.53 4.87 -10.31
CA GLN A 120 -2.87 4.62 -10.79
C GLN A 120 -3.32 3.19 -10.43
N SER A 121 -4.62 2.94 -10.51
CA SER A 121 -5.21 1.64 -10.17
C SER A 121 -4.61 0.47 -10.97
N ARG A 122 -3.99 0.74 -12.14
CA ARG A 122 -3.37 -0.25 -13.03
C ARG A 122 -1.83 -0.26 -13.06
N SER A 123 -1.14 0.66 -12.39
CA SER A 123 0.33 0.67 -12.51
C SER A 123 0.93 -0.58 -11.84
N ASP A 124 2.13 -0.94 -12.24
CA ASP A 124 2.94 -1.95 -11.60
C ASP A 124 3.35 -1.56 -10.16
N VAL A 125 3.86 -2.54 -9.43
CA VAL A 125 4.40 -2.38 -8.08
C VAL A 125 5.90 -2.63 -8.11
N ASP A 126 6.69 -1.56 -8.07
CA ASP A 126 8.14 -1.65 -7.99
C ASP A 126 8.60 -2.13 -6.60
N LEU A 127 9.22 -3.31 -6.54
CA LEU A 127 9.68 -3.93 -5.29
C LEU A 127 11.19 -4.20 -5.35
N LEU A 128 11.94 -3.54 -4.48
CA LEU A 128 13.34 -3.87 -4.21
C LEU A 128 13.41 -4.89 -3.06
N VAL A 129 14.14 -5.98 -3.27
CA VAL A 129 14.41 -7.00 -2.24
C VAL A 129 15.93 -7.12 -2.06
N VAL A 130 16.39 -7.03 -0.82
CA VAL A 130 17.79 -7.22 -0.44
C VAL A 130 17.90 -8.52 0.35
N GLY A 131 18.62 -9.50 -0.20
CA GLY A 131 18.73 -10.82 0.42
C GLY A 131 19.33 -11.89 -0.47
N GLU A 132 19.40 -13.10 0.06
CA GLU A 132 19.94 -14.29 -0.59
C GLU A 132 18.86 -15.36 -0.74
N VAL A 133 18.06 -15.22 -1.80
CA VAL A 133 16.99 -16.17 -2.16
C VAL A 133 17.06 -16.49 -3.65
N PRO A 134 16.70 -17.72 -4.08
CA PRO A 134 16.58 -17.99 -5.51
C PRO A 134 15.49 -17.12 -6.13
N PHE A 135 15.83 -16.38 -7.20
CA PHE A 135 14.92 -15.43 -7.85
C PHE A 135 13.61 -16.09 -8.29
N ALA A 136 13.68 -17.30 -8.87
CA ALA A 136 12.50 -18.05 -9.30
C ALA A 136 11.56 -18.39 -8.13
N THR A 137 12.10 -18.74 -6.96
CA THR A 137 11.29 -19.03 -5.75
C THR A 137 10.62 -17.77 -5.21
N LEU A 138 11.31 -16.63 -5.27
CA LEU A 138 10.77 -15.33 -4.86
C LEU A 138 9.59 -14.91 -5.75
N VAL A 139 9.78 -14.91 -7.07
CA VAL A 139 8.73 -14.53 -8.04
C VAL A 139 7.53 -15.47 -7.97
N SER A 140 7.75 -16.79 -7.91
CA SER A 140 6.65 -17.76 -7.79
C SER A 140 5.85 -17.61 -6.50
N SER A 141 6.48 -17.17 -5.40
CA SER A 141 5.78 -16.90 -4.14
C SER A 141 4.91 -15.63 -4.19
N LEU A 142 5.24 -14.67 -5.05
CA LEU A 142 4.50 -13.42 -5.24
C LEU A 142 3.38 -13.55 -6.29
N ALA A 143 3.48 -14.48 -7.23
CA ALA A 143 2.49 -14.68 -8.30
C ALA A 143 1.02 -14.86 -7.83
N PRO A 144 0.71 -15.55 -6.71
CA PRO A 144 -0.65 -15.58 -6.18
C PRO A 144 -1.16 -14.21 -5.75
N LEU A 145 -0.27 -13.37 -5.22
CA LEU A 145 -0.59 -12.02 -4.82
C LEU A 145 -0.85 -11.12 -6.03
N GLU A 146 0.01 -11.18 -7.07
CA GLU A 146 -0.20 -10.45 -8.34
C GLU A 146 -1.59 -10.71 -8.93
N ARG A 147 -1.99 -11.99 -8.97
CA ARG A 147 -3.34 -12.39 -9.42
C ARG A 147 -4.45 -11.81 -8.56
N ALA A 148 -4.26 -11.79 -7.24
CA ALA A 148 -5.24 -11.26 -6.30
C ALA A 148 -5.39 -9.74 -6.43
N ILE A 149 -4.29 -9.01 -6.62
CA ILE A 149 -4.30 -7.54 -6.75
C ILE A 149 -4.51 -7.07 -8.19
N ARG A 150 -4.49 -7.99 -9.17
CA ARG A 150 -4.58 -7.73 -10.62
C ARG A 150 -3.55 -6.72 -11.12
N ARG A 151 -2.33 -6.80 -10.59
CA ARG A 151 -1.20 -5.91 -10.89
C ARG A 151 0.10 -6.71 -10.86
N GLU A 152 1.01 -6.37 -11.75
CA GLU A 152 2.37 -6.93 -11.76
C GLU A 152 3.20 -6.34 -10.62
N ILE A 153 4.04 -7.18 -10.01
CA ILE A 153 5.03 -6.80 -9.01
C ILE A 153 6.41 -6.94 -9.66
N ASN A 154 7.00 -5.80 -10.03
CA ASN A 154 8.32 -5.74 -10.64
C ASN A 154 9.40 -5.87 -9.57
N VAL A 155 9.94 -7.09 -9.42
CA VAL A 155 10.93 -7.43 -8.39
C VAL A 155 12.34 -7.19 -8.88
N ARG A 156 13.09 -6.34 -8.16
CA ARG A 156 14.54 -6.24 -8.26
C ARG A 156 15.17 -6.88 -7.03
N LEU A 157 15.85 -8.02 -7.22
CA LEU A 157 16.60 -8.71 -6.17
C LEU A 157 18.07 -8.28 -6.21
N ILE A 158 18.62 -7.88 -5.07
CA ILE A 158 20.04 -7.52 -4.91
C ILE A 158 20.61 -8.30 -3.73
N ALA A 159 21.78 -8.92 -3.92
CA ALA A 159 22.47 -9.59 -2.82
C ALA A 159 22.94 -8.58 -1.76
N ARG A 160 23.02 -9.00 -0.49
CA ARG A 160 23.41 -8.12 0.63
C ARG A 160 24.73 -7.39 0.36
N GLN A 161 25.75 -8.11 -0.10
CA GLN A 161 27.07 -7.56 -0.38
C GLN A 161 27.03 -6.53 -1.52
N GLU A 162 26.32 -6.86 -2.60
CA GLU A 162 26.16 -5.98 -3.76
C GLU A 162 25.40 -4.69 -3.39
N PHE A 163 24.37 -4.80 -2.55
CA PHE A 163 23.63 -3.64 -2.06
C PHE A 163 24.53 -2.69 -1.26
N ALA A 164 25.32 -3.22 -0.33
CA ALA A 164 26.26 -2.43 0.47
C ALA A 164 27.34 -1.77 -0.41
N GLU A 165 27.88 -2.50 -1.38
CA GLU A 165 28.86 -1.96 -2.32
C GLU A 165 28.30 -0.83 -3.18
N LYS A 166 27.11 -1.02 -3.75
CA LYS A 166 26.45 -0.03 -4.60
C LYS A 166 26.10 1.24 -3.83
N LEU A 167 25.69 1.12 -2.56
CA LEU A 167 25.53 2.28 -1.68
C LEU A 167 26.85 3.03 -1.46
N ARG A 168 27.94 2.31 -1.16
CA ARG A 168 29.27 2.91 -0.95
C ARG A 168 29.78 3.62 -2.22
N LYS A 169 29.58 3.00 -3.37
CA LYS A 169 29.97 3.53 -4.69
C LYS A 169 29.03 4.63 -5.22
N ARG A 170 27.99 5.00 -4.45
CA ARG A 170 26.94 5.95 -4.89
C ARG A 170 26.38 5.61 -6.26
N ASP A 171 26.04 4.33 -6.47
CA ASP A 171 25.37 3.88 -7.68
C ASP A 171 24.15 4.77 -7.98
N ARG A 172 23.97 5.15 -9.26
CA ARG A 172 22.95 6.13 -9.66
C ARG A 172 21.55 5.66 -9.28
N PHE A 173 21.26 4.37 -9.44
CA PHE A 173 19.94 3.82 -9.12
C PHE A 173 19.69 3.79 -7.62
N LEU A 174 20.57 3.18 -6.83
CA LEU A 174 20.37 3.12 -5.37
C LEU A 174 20.40 4.49 -4.72
N SER A 175 21.29 5.39 -5.16
CA SER A 175 21.36 6.75 -4.63
C SER A 175 20.09 7.55 -4.92
N GLY A 176 19.50 7.38 -6.12
CA GLY A 176 18.22 8.00 -6.46
C GLY A 176 17.06 7.40 -5.66
N LEU A 177 17.03 6.07 -5.55
CA LEU A 177 16.01 5.32 -4.81
C LEU A 177 16.00 5.70 -3.32
N MET A 178 17.17 5.72 -2.68
CA MET A 178 17.30 6.06 -1.24
C MET A 178 17.03 7.54 -0.93
N LYS A 179 17.13 8.43 -1.92
CA LYS A 179 16.73 9.85 -1.78
C LYS A 179 15.24 10.07 -2.00
N GLY A 180 14.57 9.14 -2.67
CA GLY A 180 13.14 9.21 -2.96
C GLY A 180 12.28 8.67 -1.82
N PRO A 181 10.95 8.82 -1.92
CA PRO A 181 10.04 8.18 -0.99
C PRO A 181 10.11 6.66 -1.13
N LEU A 182 10.13 5.97 0.01
CA LEU A 182 10.14 4.52 0.12
C LEU A 182 9.05 4.05 1.07
N ILE A 183 8.38 2.96 0.72
CA ILE A 183 7.50 2.24 1.64
C ILE A 183 8.24 0.99 2.12
N PRO A 184 8.67 0.95 3.40
CA PRO A 184 9.32 -0.25 3.94
C PRO A 184 8.32 -1.41 4.02
N VAL A 185 8.77 -2.59 3.59
CA VAL A 185 8.01 -3.84 3.62
C VAL A 185 8.64 -4.83 4.60
N ILE A 186 9.97 -4.97 4.56
CA ILE A 186 10.78 -5.68 5.56
C ILE A 186 11.95 -4.79 5.97
N GLY A 187 12.20 -4.73 7.28
CA GLY A 187 13.28 -3.94 7.86
C GLY A 187 13.04 -2.43 7.76
N GLU A 188 13.98 -1.66 8.30
CA GLU A 188 13.95 -0.21 8.21
C GLU A 188 14.71 0.29 6.98
N ALA A 189 14.24 1.40 6.42
CA ALA A 189 14.87 2.10 5.31
C ALA A 189 16.14 2.86 5.72
N ARG A 190 16.47 2.88 7.02
CA ARG A 190 17.63 3.54 7.62
C ARG A 190 18.44 2.54 8.43
#